data_AF-A0A7Z9JN33-F1
#
_entry.id   AF-A0A7Z9JN33-F1
#
_cell.length_a   1.000
_cell.length_b   1.000
_cell.length_c   1.000
_cell.angle_alpha   90.00
_cell.angle_beta   90.00
_cell.angle_gamma   90.00
#
_symmetry.space_group_name_H-M   'P 1'
#
loop_
_entity.id
_entity.type
_entity.pdbx_description
1 polymer ?
#
loop_
_entity_poly.entity_id
_entity_poly.type
_entity_poly.pdbx_seq_one_letter_code
_entity_poly.pdbx_strand_id
1 'polypeptide(L)'
;FPKGSPPTRVDIIERDFGIAVDPELIEKYGQIVPVHPTQLYEVGISTLIFFYLWSVRQNPHSPGRLFMLWLVLASGERFLVEFLRAKDDRFFGILTLAQVISLAIAAVGLVGVARTKVAGGPEPASSS
;
A
#
# COMPACT_ATOMS: atom_id res chain seq x y z
N PHE A 1 -7.27 11.83 17.39
CA PHE A 1 -8.41 11.29 18.15
C PHE A 1 -8.32 11.70 19.62
N PRO A 2 -9.10 12.71 20.07
CA PRO A 2 -8.99 13.24 21.43
C PRO A 2 -9.43 12.26 22.53
N LYS A 3 -10.33 11.32 22.19
CA LYS A 3 -10.85 10.26 23.08
C LYS A 3 -10.44 8.85 22.62
N GLY A 4 -9.39 8.74 21.80
CA GLY A 4 -8.86 7.44 21.39
C GLY A 4 -8.13 6.75 22.55
N SER A 5 -7.90 5.45 22.44
CA SER A 5 -7.04 4.69 23.36
C SER A 5 -5.85 4.13 22.59
N PRO A 6 -4.66 4.76 22.65
CA PRO A 6 -4.32 5.98 23.40
C PRO A 6 -4.79 7.28 22.70
N PRO A 7 -4.99 8.39 23.44
CA PRO A 7 -5.36 9.68 22.88
C PRO A 7 -4.25 10.26 22.01
N THR A 8 -4.60 10.90 20.89
CA THR A 8 -3.63 11.60 20.02
C THR A 8 -3.35 13.00 20.55
N ARG A 9 -2.93 13.11 21.81
CA ARG A 9 -2.56 14.36 22.45
C ARG A 9 -1.05 14.45 22.67
N VAL A 10 -0.50 15.64 22.48
CA VAL A 10 0.95 15.90 22.59
C VAL A 10 1.48 15.49 23.96
N ASP A 11 0.82 15.93 25.04
CA ASP A 11 1.21 15.64 26.42
C ASP A 11 1.24 14.13 26.76
N ILE A 12 0.33 13.36 26.15
CA ILE A 12 0.26 11.91 26.32
C ILE A 12 1.34 11.22 25.48
N ILE A 13 1.56 11.66 24.24
CA ILE A 13 2.57 11.10 23.33
C ILE A 13 3.97 11.26 23.93
N GLU A 14 4.30 12.45 24.43
CA GLU A 14 5.61 12.73 25.03
C GLU A 14 5.83 11.92 26.32
N ARG A 15 4.81 11.87 27.20
CA ARG A 15 4.93 11.19 28.50
C ARG A 15 4.96 9.67 28.37
N ASP A 16 4.05 9.09 27.59
CA ASP A 16 3.83 7.64 27.56
C ASP A 16 4.71 6.94 26.52
N PHE A 17 5.15 7.64 25.47
CA PHE A 17 5.97 7.07 24.39
C PHE A 17 7.37 7.69 24.29
N GLY A 18 7.67 8.78 25.01
CA GLY A 18 8.98 9.44 24.98
C GLY A 18 9.31 10.10 23.64
N ILE A 19 8.30 10.37 22.81
CA ILE A 19 8.46 10.93 21.47
C ILE A 19 8.18 12.43 21.53
N ALA A 20 9.18 13.26 21.25
CA ALA A 20 9.00 14.71 21.10
C ALA A 20 8.17 14.99 19.84
N VAL A 21 7.07 15.73 20.01
CA VAL A 21 6.22 16.13 18.87
C VAL A 21 6.81 17.39 18.23
N ASP A 22 6.79 17.45 16.89
CA ASP A 22 7.30 18.59 16.14
C ASP A 22 6.63 19.91 16.59
N PRO A 23 7.39 20.93 17.02
CA PRO A 23 6.85 22.24 17.42
C PRO A 23 5.96 22.88 16.36
N GLU A 24 6.25 22.68 15.06
CA GLU A 24 5.44 23.24 13.96
C GLU A 24 4.04 22.62 13.90
N LEU A 25 3.92 21.32 14.23
CA LEU A 25 2.63 20.64 14.32
C LEU A 25 1.81 21.13 15.53
N ILE A 26 2.48 21.42 16.65
CA ILE A 26 1.85 21.97 17.86
C ILE A 26 1.33 23.39 17.58
N GLU A 27 2.11 24.22 16.89
CA GLU A 27 1.68 25.57 16.50
C GLU A 27 0.47 25.53 15.56
N LYS A 28 0.47 24.61 14.59
CA LYS A 28 -0.57 24.51 13.55
C LYS A 28 -1.87 23.86 14.02
N TYR A 29 -1.80 22.81 14.83
CA TYR A 29 -2.96 21.99 15.21
C TYR A 29 -3.25 21.97 16.72
N GLY A 30 -2.40 22.62 17.53
CA GLY A 30 -2.52 22.64 18.98
C GLY A 30 -2.17 21.30 19.62
N GLN A 31 -2.81 21.00 20.74
CA GLN A 31 -2.53 19.82 21.56
C GLN A 31 -3.05 18.50 20.95
N ILE A 32 -3.76 18.55 19.82
CA ILE A 32 -4.37 17.38 19.17
C ILE A 32 -3.77 17.23 17.78
N VAL A 33 -2.92 16.22 17.60
CA VAL A 33 -2.30 15.95 16.31
C VAL A 33 -3.27 15.12 15.45
N PRO A 34 -3.70 15.61 14.27
CA PRO A 34 -4.55 14.84 13.37
C PRO A 34 -3.76 13.69 12.74
N VAL A 35 -4.40 12.53 12.58
CA VAL A 35 -3.80 11.34 11.97
C VAL A 35 -4.76 10.75 10.93
N HIS A 36 -4.19 10.19 9.87
CA HIS A 36 -4.98 9.46 8.88
C HIS A 36 -5.42 8.10 9.43
N PRO A 37 -6.69 7.70 9.23
CA PRO A 37 -7.17 6.37 9.61
C PRO A 37 -6.72 5.33 8.57
N THR A 38 -5.40 5.11 8.43
CA THR A 38 -4.84 4.32 7.32
C THR A 38 -5.38 2.90 7.26
N GLN A 39 -5.74 2.31 8.40
CA GLN A 39 -6.35 0.98 8.47
C GLN A 39 -7.67 0.88 7.69
N LEU A 40 -8.48 1.95 7.67
CA LEU A 40 -9.74 1.96 6.90
C LEU A 40 -9.46 2.01 5.39
N TYR A 41 -8.41 2.74 4.98
CA TYR A 41 -7.99 2.77 3.58
C TYR A 41 -7.43 1.41 3.14
N GLU A 42 -6.60 0.78 3.96
CA GLU A 42 -6.03 -0.56 3.71
C GLU A 42 -7.15 -1.60 3.51
N VAL A 43 -8.11 -1.67 4.44
CA VAL A 43 -9.24 -2.61 4.32
C VAL A 43 -10.10 -2.31 3.09
N GLY A 44 -10.39 -1.04 2.81
CA GLY A 44 -11.17 -0.64 1.65
C GLY A 44 -10.50 -1.05 0.32
N ILE A 45 -9.22 -0.72 0.16
CA ILE A 45 -8.46 -1.03 -1.05
C ILE A 45 -8.27 -2.55 -1.19
N SER A 46 -7.91 -3.25 -0.11
CA SER A 46 -7.80 -4.72 -0.09
C SER A 46 -9.10 -5.41 -0.51
N THR A 47 -10.25 -4.88 -0.09
CA THR A 47 -11.57 -5.39 -0.50
C THR A 47 -11.84 -5.17 -1.98
N LEU A 48 -11.49 -4.00 -2.53
CA LEU A 48 -11.60 -3.73 -3.96
C LEU A 48 -10.69 -4.64 -4.79
N ILE A 49 -9.45 -4.85 -4.34
CA ILE A 49 -8.49 -5.79 -4.94
C ILE A 49 -9.08 -7.20 -4.95
N PHE A 50 -9.66 -7.65 -3.83
CA PHE A 50 -10.31 -8.95 -3.73
C PHE A 50 -11.42 -9.12 -4.77
N PHE A 51 -12.37 -8.18 -4.85
CA PHE A 51 -13.48 -8.27 -5.81
C PHE A 51 -12.99 -8.22 -7.27
N TYR A 52 -11.97 -7.41 -7.56
CA TYR A 52 -11.36 -7.38 -8.88
C TYR A 52 -10.72 -8.73 -9.24
N LEU A 53 -9.89 -9.29 -8.35
CA LEU A 53 -9.28 -10.61 -8.57
C LEU A 53 -10.31 -11.73 -8.67
N TRP A 54 -11.40 -11.64 -7.88
CA TRP A 54 -12.51 -12.58 -7.93
C TRP A 54 -13.24 -12.55 -9.28
N SER A 55 -13.43 -11.35 -9.84
CA SER A 55 -13.97 -11.19 -11.19
C SER A 55 -13.05 -11.82 -12.25
N VAL A 56 -11.74 -11.55 -12.18
CA VAL A 56 -10.73 -12.10 -13.11
C VAL A 56 -10.60 -13.62 -12.99
N ARG A 57 -10.79 -14.18 -11.79
CA ARG A 57 -10.68 -15.62 -11.50
C ARG A 57 -11.59 -16.47 -12.38
N GLN A 58 -12.72 -15.95 -12.82
CA GLN A 58 -13.69 -16.70 -13.62
C GLN A 58 -13.20 -16.98 -15.06
N ASN A 59 -12.21 -16.23 -15.55
CA ASN A 59 -11.64 -16.44 -16.88
C ASN A 59 -10.55 -17.50 -16.85
N PRO A 60 -10.43 -18.38 -17.87
CA PRO A 60 -9.29 -19.28 -17.99
C PRO A 60 -7.95 -18.52 -18.07
N HIS A 61 -6.95 -18.88 -17.27
CA HIS A 61 -5.61 -18.29 -17.30
C HIS A 61 -4.53 -19.27 -16.87
N SER A 62 -3.28 -18.97 -17.22
CA SER A 62 -2.13 -19.76 -16.75
C SER A 62 -2.04 -19.79 -15.22
N PRO A 63 -1.62 -20.93 -14.63
CA PRO A 63 -1.34 -21.01 -13.20
C PRO A 63 -0.40 -19.88 -12.74
N GLY A 64 -0.69 -19.31 -11.57
CA GLY A 64 0.09 -18.20 -10.99
C GLY A 64 -0.28 -16.80 -11.48
N ARG A 65 -1.07 -16.63 -12.56
CA ARG A 65 -1.44 -15.28 -13.06
C ARG A 65 -2.17 -14.42 -12.03
N LEU A 66 -3.13 -15.00 -11.29
CA LEU A 66 -3.85 -14.28 -10.24
C LEU A 66 -2.93 -13.82 -9.11
N PHE A 67 -1.94 -14.63 -8.75
CA PHE A 67 -0.95 -14.26 -7.74
C PHE A 67 -0.05 -13.12 -8.22
N MET A 68 0.41 -13.16 -9.48
CA MET A 68 1.20 -12.08 -10.07
C MET A 68 0.40 -10.77 -10.13
N LEU A 69 -0.89 -10.85 -10.49
CA LEU A 69 -1.78 -9.70 -10.49
C LEU A 69 -2.01 -9.15 -9.07
N TRP A 70 -2.15 -10.04 -8.08
CA TRP A 70 -2.21 -9.65 -6.67
C TRP A 70 -0.94 -8.94 -6.22
N LEU A 71 0.25 -9.42 -6.58
CA LEU A 71 1.53 -8.76 -6.24
C LEU A 71 1.57 -7.32 -6.76
N VAL A 72 1.13 -7.07 -7.99
CA VAL A 72 1.08 -5.72 -8.57
C VAL A 72 0.13 -4.83 -7.76
N LEU A 73 -1.09 -5.31 -7.51
CA LEU A 73 -2.14 -4.52 -6.84
C LEU A 73 -1.81 -4.24 -5.37
N ALA A 74 -1.40 -5.26 -4.61
CA ALA A 74 -1.04 -5.14 -3.20
C ALA A 74 0.20 -4.27 -3.00
N SER A 75 1.18 -4.33 -3.92
CA SER A 75 2.33 -3.42 -3.88
C SER A 75 1.93 -1.98 -4.19
N GLY A 76 0.99 -1.78 -5.10
CA GLY A 76 0.43 -0.47 -5.40
C GLY A 76 -0.29 0.15 -4.20
N GLU A 77 -1.15 -0.62 -3.53
CA GLU A 77 -1.75 -0.23 -2.24
C GLU A 77 -0.67 0.17 -1.23
N ARG A 78 0.31 -0.72 -0.99
CA ARG A 78 1.35 -0.48 0.02
C ARG A 78 2.14 0.80 -0.27
N PHE A 79 2.46 1.05 -1.53
CA PHE A 79 3.16 2.26 -1.97
C PHE A 79 2.34 3.54 -1.69
N LEU A 80 1.03 3.52 -1.97
CA LEU A 80 0.13 4.65 -1.75
C LEU A 80 -0.14 4.91 -0.26
N VAL A 81 -0.42 3.86 0.52
CA VAL A 81 -0.67 3.97 1.96
C VAL A 81 0.54 4.51 2.70
N GLU A 82 1.74 4.18 2.25
CA GLU A 82 2.98 4.68 2.86
C GLU A 82 3.13 6.20 2.72
N PHE A 83 2.65 6.83 1.65
CA PHE A 83 2.60 8.30 1.56
C PHE A 83 1.70 8.91 2.63
N LEU A 84 0.57 8.26 2.94
CA LEU A 84 -0.37 8.71 3.97
C LEU A 84 0.14 8.45 5.38
N ARG A 85 1.04 7.46 5.54
CA ARG A 85 1.61 7.08 6.83
C ARG A 85 2.70 8.01 7.31
N ALA A 86 3.27 8.83 6.43
CA ALA A 86 4.20 9.93 6.69
C ALA A 86 5.03 9.74 7.98
N LYS A 87 5.89 8.72 7.98
CA LYS A 87 6.97 8.57 8.96
C LYS A 87 8.26 9.11 8.35
N ASP A 88 9.13 9.66 9.17
CA ASP A 88 10.48 10.09 8.77
C ASP A 88 11.44 8.91 8.47
N ASP A 89 10.91 7.74 8.06
CA ASP A 89 11.68 6.55 7.66
C ASP A 89 12.15 6.66 6.19
N ARG A 90 12.49 7.86 5.71
CA ARG A 90 12.93 8.13 4.33
C ARG A 90 14.38 7.70 4.15
N PHE A 91 14.59 6.41 3.87
CA PHE A 91 15.92 5.82 3.69
C PHE A 91 16.70 6.41 2.47
N PHE A 92 16.02 7.07 1.53
CA PHE A 92 16.62 7.70 0.32
C PHE A 92 16.21 9.16 0.10
N GLY A 93 15.74 9.87 1.13
CA GLY A 93 15.30 11.28 1.04
C GLY A 93 13.99 11.52 0.25
N ILE A 94 13.61 10.62 -0.66
CA ILE A 94 12.40 10.71 -1.50
C ILE A 94 11.43 9.56 -1.25
N LEU A 95 11.93 8.33 -1.07
CA LEU A 95 11.12 7.13 -0.84
C LEU A 95 11.49 6.44 0.48
N THR A 96 10.51 5.84 1.15
CA THR A 96 10.73 4.97 2.31
C THR A 96 11.19 3.57 1.87
N LEU A 97 11.78 2.80 2.79
CA LEU A 97 12.16 1.41 2.52
C LEU A 97 10.97 0.56 2.04
N ALA A 98 9.79 0.78 2.62
CA ALA A 98 8.57 0.07 2.22
C ALA A 98 8.16 0.39 0.77
N GLN A 99 8.33 1.63 0.32
CA GLN A 99 8.08 2.01 -1.08
C GLN A 99 9.07 1.33 -2.03
N VAL A 100 10.36 1.27 -1.67
CA VAL A 100 11.37 0.57 -2.48
C VAL A 100 11.04 -0.91 -2.63
N ILE A 101 10.69 -1.58 -1.53
CA ILE A 101 10.27 -2.98 -1.55
C ILE A 101 8.99 -3.15 -2.40
N SER A 102 8.03 -2.24 -2.27
CA SER A 102 6.80 -2.27 -3.07
C SER A 102 7.09 -2.16 -4.57
N LEU A 103 8.01 -1.29 -4.99
CA LEU A 103 8.41 -1.18 -6.39
C LEU A 103 9.07 -2.46 -6.91
N ALA A 104 9.93 -3.10 -6.11
CA ALA A 104 10.55 -4.38 -6.48
C ALA A 104 9.51 -5.50 -6.66
N ILE A 105 8.56 -5.62 -5.73
CA ILE A 105 7.49 -6.63 -5.81
C ILE A 105 6.55 -6.34 -6.99
N ALA A 106 6.20 -5.06 -7.23
CA ALA A 106 5.40 -4.67 -8.39
C ALA A 106 6.09 -5.04 -9.71
N ALA A 107 7.41 -4.84 -9.83
CA ALA A 107 8.17 -5.23 -11.01
C ALA A 107 8.12 -6.76 -11.24
N VAL A 108 8.31 -7.56 -10.19
CA VAL A 108 8.18 -9.03 -10.28
C VAL A 108 6.77 -9.44 -10.71
N GLY A 109 5.74 -8.83 -10.12
CA GLY A 109 4.35 -9.07 -10.49
C GLY A 109 4.05 -8.72 -11.95
N LEU A 110 4.53 -7.56 -12.43
CA LEU A 110 4.35 -7.12 -13.82
C LEU A 110 5.01 -8.07 -14.81
N VAL A 111 6.24 -8.51 -14.53
CA VAL A 111 6.96 -9.51 -15.33
C VAL A 111 6.19 -10.84 -15.34
N GLY A 112 5.67 -11.28 -14.19
CA GLY A 112 4.86 -12.49 -14.08
C GLY A 112 3.54 -12.41 -14.85
N VAL A 113 2.84 -11.28 -14.79
CA VAL A 113 1.61 -11.04 -15.58
C VAL A 113 1.91 -11.03 -17.08
N ALA A 114 3.01 -10.38 -17.50
CA ALA A 114 3.41 -10.32 -18.91
C ALA A 114 3.79 -11.71 -19.48
N ARG A 115 4.34 -12.59 -18.64
CA ARG A 115 4.74 -13.95 -19.03
C ARG A 115 3.61 -14.99 -18.95
N THR A 116 2.53 -14.70 -18.23
CA THR A 116 1.39 -15.60 -18.08
C THR A 116 0.28 -15.26 -19.07
N LYS A 117 -0.37 -16.25 -19.69
CA LYS A 117 -1.41 -16.01 -20.72
C LYS A 117 -2.81 -16.06 -20.11
N VAL A 118 -3.74 -15.29 -20.68
CA VAL A 118 -5.18 -15.58 -20.57
C VAL A 118 -5.44 -16.68 -21.57
N ALA A 119 -6.07 -17.77 -21.16
CA ALA A 119 -6.47 -18.80 -22.11
C ALA A 119 -7.59 -18.24 -22.98
N GLY A 120 -7.27 -18.00 -24.26
CA GLY A 120 -8.13 -17.32 -25.24
C GLY A 120 -7.49 -16.13 -25.99
N GLY A 121 -6.23 -15.74 -25.69
CA GLY A 121 -5.52 -14.73 -26.48
C GLY A 121 -5.12 -15.24 -27.87
N PRO A 122 -5.13 -14.39 -28.92
CA PRO A 122 -4.81 -14.81 -30.29
C PRO A 122 -3.47 -15.53 -30.33
N GLU A 123 -3.47 -16.73 -30.89
CA GLU A 123 -2.27 -17.50 -31.16
C GLU A 123 -1.36 -16.64 -32.05
N PRO A 124 -0.10 -16.36 -31.66
CA PRO A 124 0.80 -15.63 -32.53
C PRO A 124 0.96 -16.46 -33.79
N ALA A 125 0.51 -15.91 -34.92
CA ALA A 125 0.57 -16.54 -36.23
C ALA A 125 1.97 -17.14 -36.41
N SER A 126 2.05 -18.45 -36.57
CA SER A 126 3.32 -19.12 -36.81
C SER A 126 3.95 -18.52 -38.07
N SER A 127 5.02 -17.76 -37.91
CA SER A 127 5.90 -17.43 -39.03
C SER A 127 6.54 -18.74 -39.50
N SER A 128 6.08 -19.24 -40.63
CA SER A 128 6.76 -20.28 -41.43
C SER A 128 8.04 -19.72 -42.06
#